data_AF-A0A1S2VP17-F1
#
_entry.id   AF-A0A1S2VP17-F1
#
_cell.length_a   1.000
_cell.length_b   1.000
_cell.length_c   1.000
_cell.angle_alpha   90.00
_cell.angle_beta   90.00
_cell.angle_gamma   90.00
#
_symmetry.space_group_name_H-M   'P 1'
#
loop_
_entity.id
_entity.type
_entity.pdbx_description
1 polymer ?
#
loop_
_entity_poly.entity_id
_entity_poly.type
_entity_poly.pdbx_seq_one_letter_code
_entity_poly.pdbx_strand_id
1 'polypeptide(L)'
;MDFVIEFLKKPIVIILIGAIIATIGGLITALGTYLNNKNSSAKSSSILTGVKTGIEIGTNTNATVLKLNDKIESQAEIIDTLRLSNSKLIGQNTELLDLNIEIVNSNKILSSQNEGMLKKIDQYQYDIEERNKTIEQLKDDLVNVKDYTYYATRNHVGLERVYFGGDFTGFDNDLSSRMNLILYQKGSNFGVIRNPDLLPKINEVIEKYPKFPFSYWAKYFLERQYFPNSKWKECLKKCIDILEITTKIEGHHEDHDLLLKLLNNDWNALDK
;
A
#
# COMPACT_ATOMS: atom_id res chain seq x y z
N MET A 1 -23.92 -7.97 3.72
CA MET A 1 -25.34 -8.41 3.73
C MET A 1 -25.79 -8.69 2.31
N ASP A 2 -25.31 -7.90 1.35
CA ASP A 2 -25.62 -8.05 -0.08
C ASP A 2 -25.18 -9.40 -0.66
N PHE A 3 -24.02 -9.94 -0.28
CA PHE A 3 -23.56 -11.24 -0.81
C PHE A 3 -24.47 -12.42 -0.45
N VAL A 4 -25.06 -12.47 0.76
CA VAL A 4 -25.96 -13.56 1.17
C VAL A 4 -27.31 -13.42 0.45
N ILE A 5 -27.80 -12.18 0.29
CA ILE A 5 -29.01 -11.90 -0.48
C ILE A 5 -28.79 -12.22 -1.97
N GLU A 6 -27.61 -11.93 -2.51
CA GLU A 6 -27.24 -12.18 -3.90
C GLU A 6 -26.97 -13.67 -4.18
N PHE A 7 -26.42 -14.39 -3.20
CA PHE A 7 -26.27 -15.85 -3.25
C PHE A 7 -27.62 -16.57 -3.17
N LEU A 8 -28.55 -16.10 -2.32
CA LEU A 8 -29.92 -16.62 -2.22
C LEU A 8 -30.78 -16.30 -3.45
N LYS A 9 -30.42 -15.28 -4.24
CA LYS A 9 -31.05 -14.97 -5.53
C LYS A 9 -30.59 -15.89 -6.67
N LYS A 10 -29.54 -16.71 -6.47
CA LYS A 10 -29.08 -17.64 -7.50
C LYS A 10 -30.18 -18.69 -7.75
N PRO A 11 -30.60 -18.89 -9.02
CA PRO A 11 -31.69 -19.82 -9.36
C PRO A 11 -31.50 -21.23 -8.78
N ILE A 12 -30.26 -21.71 -8.75
CA ILE A 12 -29.88 -23.01 -8.20
C ILE A 12 -30.21 -23.15 -6.70
N VAL A 13 -30.00 -22.10 -5.91
CA VAL A 13 -30.24 -22.13 -4.46
C VAL A 13 -31.74 -22.15 -4.16
N ILE A 14 -32.51 -21.38 -4.92
CA ILE A 14 -33.99 -21.37 -4.83
C ILE A 14 -34.56 -22.74 -5.21
N ILE A 15 -34.04 -23.38 -6.27
CA ILE A 15 -34.45 -24.72 -6.70
C ILE A 15 -34.14 -25.76 -5.61
N LEU A 16 -32.96 -25.69 -4.98
CA LEU A 16 -32.57 -26.64 -3.93
C LEU A 16 -33.46 -26.51 -2.68
N ILE A 17 -33.72 -25.28 -2.24
CA ILE A 17 -34.60 -25.02 -1.08
C ILE A 17 -36.03 -25.48 -1.39
N GLY A 18 -36.53 -25.21 -2.60
CA GLY A 18 -37.85 -25.69 -3.05
C GLY A 18 -37.95 -27.22 -3.08
N ALA A 19 -36.91 -27.91 -3.54
CA ALA A 19 -36.87 -29.37 -3.56
C ALA A 19 -36.90 -29.97 -2.15
N ILE A 20 -36.14 -29.39 -1.21
CA ILE A 20 -36.09 -29.85 0.18
C ILE A 20 -37.46 -29.69 0.86
N ILE A 21 -38.10 -28.53 0.71
CA ILE A 21 -39.44 -28.26 1.27
C ILE A 21 -40.48 -29.21 0.70
N ALA A 22 -40.43 -29.50 -0.62
CA ALA A 22 -41.34 -30.43 -1.27
C ALA A 22 -41.20 -31.88 -0.74
N THR A 23 -39.95 -32.35 -0.52
CA THR A 23 -39.71 -33.67 0.09
C THR A 23 -40.21 -33.78 1.52
N ILE A 24 -40.01 -32.74 2.34
CA ILE A 24 -40.48 -32.73 3.74
C ILE A 24 -42.01 -32.71 3.78
N GLY A 25 -42.65 -31.88 2.94
CA GLY A 25 -44.12 -31.82 2.82
C GLY A 25 -44.72 -33.16 2.39
N GLY A 26 -44.14 -33.83 1.39
CA GLY A 26 -44.57 -35.15 0.93
C GLY A 26 -44.46 -36.23 2.02
N LEU A 27 -43.40 -36.21 2.82
CA LEU A 27 -43.22 -37.14 3.94
C LEU A 27 -44.30 -36.96 5.02
N ILE A 28 -44.63 -35.71 5.36
CA ILE A 28 -45.66 -35.39 6.37
C ILE A 28 -47.05 -35.83 5.88
N THR A 29 -47.39 -35.58 4.62
CA THR A 29 -48.68 -36.01 4.03
C THR A 29 -48.79 -37.54 3.97
N ALA A 30 -47.73 -38.24 3.57
CA ALA A 30 -47.70 -39.70 3.56
C ALA A 30 -47.88 -40.29 4.97
N LEU A 31 -47.24 -39.70 5.98
CA LEU A 31 -47.37 -40.12 7.37
C LEU A 31 -48.78 -39.86 7.92
N GLY A 32 -49.37 -38.69 7.61
CA GLY A 32 -50.75 -38.37 7.98
C GLY A 32 -51.77 -39.32 7.36
N THR A 33 -51.58 -39.69 6.09
CA THR A 33 -52.45 -40.63 5.37
C THR A 33 -52.31 -42.05 5.94
N TYR A 34 -51.08 -42.48 6.24
CA TYR A 34 -50.82 -43.78 6.85
C TYR A 34 -51.43 -43.92 8.25
N LEU A 35 -51.35 -42.86 9.07
CA LEU A 35 -51.94 -42.85 10.41
C LEU A 35 -53.47 -42.79 10.37
N ASN A 36 -54.06 -42.05 9.42
CA ASN A 36 -55.51 -41.95 9.27
C ASN A 36 -56.14 -43.28 8.79
N ASN A 37 -55.43 -44.03 7.94
CA ASN A 37 -55.92 -45.30 7.37
C ASN A 37 -55.89 -46.47 8.37
N LYS A 38 -55.16 -46.34 9.50
CA LYS A 38 -55.14 -47.38 10.55
C LYS A 38 -56.25 -47.24 11.60
N ASN A 39 -57.07 -46.19 11.52
CA ASN A 39 -58.07 -45.89 12.55
C ASN A 39 -59.53 -46.13 12.10
N SER A 40 -59.77 -46.81 10.97
CA SER A 40 -61.12 -47.13 10.51
C SER A 40 -61.45 -48.63 10.49
N SER A 41 -62.34 -49.01 11.42
CA SER A 41 -63.29 -50.14 11.41
C SER A 41 -62.83 -51.54 11.83
N ALA A 42 -63.47 -52.06 12.89
CA ALA A 42 -64.40 -53.19 12.77
C ALA A 42 -65.31 -53.27 14.02
N LYS A 43 -66.64 -53.38 13.81
CA LYS A 43 -67.68 -53.55 14.85
C LYS A 43 -68.77 -54.53 14.35
N SER A 44 -69.23 -55.43 15.24
CA SER A 44 -70.42 -56.34 15.20
C SER A 44 -70.45 -57.48 14.15
N SER A 45 -71.09 -58.65 14.32
CA SER A 45 -71.78 -59.40 15.40
C SER A 45 -72.18 -60.79 14.85
N SER A 46 -72.38 -61.82 15.69
CA SER A 46 -73.57 -62.71 15.70
C SER A 46 -73.40 -63.83 16.75
N ILE A 47 -74.51 -64.17 17.40
CA ILE A 47 -74.63 -65.09 18.53
C ILE A 47 -75.36 -66.36 18.05
N LEU A 48 -75.00 -67.52 18.63
CA LEU A 48 -75.80 -68.75 18.77
C LEU A 48 -75.72 -69.85 17.68
N THR A 49 -74.58 -70.56 17.59
CA THR A 49 -74.57 -72.02 17.28
C THR A 49 -73.39 -72.81 17.87
N GLY A 50 -72.60 -72.24 18.79
CA GLY A 50 -71.29 -72.80 19.17
C GLY A 50 -71.02 -72.82 20.67
N VAL A 51 -71.82 -73.52 21.48
CA VAL A 51 -71.55 -73.59 22.93
C VAL A 51 -70.44 -74.61 23.27
N LYS A 52 -70.24 -75.65 22.45
CA LYS A 52 -69.11 -76.60 22.60
C LYS A 52 -67.84 -76.16 21.84
N THR A 53 -67.98 -75.56 20.67
CA THR A 53 -66.89 -74.86 19.96
C THR A 53 -66.52 -73.54 20.63
N GLY A 54 -67.41 -72.91 21.40
CA GLY A 54 -67.18 -71.61 22.07
C GLY A 54 -66.26 -71.66 23.27
N ILE A 55 -66.04 -72.84 23.87
CA ILE A 55 -65.07 -73.01 24.95
C ILE A 55 -63.64 -73.17 24.37
N GLU A 56 -63.49 -73.88 23.24
CA GLU A 56 -62.21 -73.94 22.50
C GLU A 56 -61.92 -72.66 21.68
N ILE A 57 -62.93 -72.01 21.11
CA ILE A 57 -62.78 -70.71 20.45
C ILE A 57 -62.55 -69.62 21.50
N GLY A 58 -63.22 -69.63 22.66
CA GLY A 58 -62.98 -68.64 23.73
C GLY A 58 -61.56 -68.72 24.30
N THR A 59 -61.01 -69.93 24.46
CA THR A 59 -59.61 -70.12 24.89
C THR A 59 -58.61 -69.73 23.81
N ASN A 60 -58.86 -70.06 22.53
CA ASN A 60 -57.99 -69.68 21.41
C ASN A 60 -58.07 -68.17 21.06
N THR A 61 -59.24 -67.55 21.25
CA THR A 61 -59.46 -66.09 21.13
C THR A 61 -58.73 -65.36 22.24
N ASN A 62 -58.81 -65.82 23.49
CA ASN A 62 -58.03 -65.24 24.60
C ASN A 62 -56.52 -65.35 24.38
N ALA A 63 -56.02 -66.49 23.88
CA ALA A 63 -54.60 -66.65 23.55
C ALA A 63 -54.15 -65.72 22.40
N THR A 64 -55.01 -65.48 21.42
CA THR A 64 -54.73 -64.56 20.31
C THR A 64 -54.76 -63.11 20.77
N VAL A 65 -55.71 -62.74 21.63
CA VAL A 65 -55.80 -61.41 22.26
C VAL A 65 -54.58 -61.12 23.13
N LEU A 66 -54.12 -62.07 23.94
CA LEU A 66 -52.90 -61.92 24.75
C LEU A 66 -51.68 -61.66 23.86
N LYS A 67 -51.47 -62.47 22.81
CA LYS A 67 -50.36 -62.26 21.85
C LYS A 67 -50.43 -60.90 21.13
N LEU A 68 -51.64 -60.43 20.82
CA LEU A 68 -51.86 -59.09 20.25
C LEU A 68 -51.49 -58.00 21.25
N ASN A 69 -51.85 -58.18 22.53
CA ASN A 69 -51.54 -57.22 23.58
C ASN A 69 -50.03 -57.12 23.82
N ASP A 70 -49.33 -58.25 23.90
CA ASP A 70 -47.86 -58.28 24.02
C ASP A 70 -47.19 -57.55 22.83
N LYS A 71 -47.74 -57.73 21.62
CA LYS A 71 -47.24 -57.06 20.41
C LYS A 71 -47.53 -55.56 20.43
N ILE A 72 -48.68 -55.13 20.95
CA ILE A 72 -49.02 -53.72 21.12
C ILE A 72 -48.09 -53.06 22.13
N GLU A 73 -47.82 -53.72 23.25
CA GLU A 73 -46.91 -53.24 24.29
C GLU A 73 -45.49 -53.11 23.76
N SER A 74 -44.96 -54.14 23.10
CA SER A 74 -43.65 -54.07 22.43
C SER A 74 -43.58 -52.96 21.37
N GLN A 75 -44.65 -52.74 20.61
CA GLN A 75 -44.71 -51.63 19.64
C GLN A 75 -44.72 -50.26 20.33
N ALA A 76 -45.38 -50.13 21.48
CA ALA A 76 -45.39 -48.90 22.26
C ALA A 76 -43.97 -48.56 22.78
N GLU A 77 -43.24 -49.55 23.29
CA GLU A 77 -41.84 -49.37 23.72
C GLU A 77 -40.92 -48.90 22.56
N ILE A 78 -41.10 -49.48 21.37
CA ILE A 78 -40.37 -49.05 20.16
C ILE A 78 -40.72 -47.60 19.80
N ILE A 79 -42.00 -47.23 19.85
CA ILE A 79 -42.45 -45.86 19.56
C ILE A 79 -41.82 -44.87 20.54
N ASP A 80 -41.77 -45.19 21.83
CA ASP A 80 -41.18 -44.29 22.83
C ASP A 80 -39.66 -44.17 22.68
N THR A 81 -38.98 -45.27 22.34
CA THR A 81 -37.54 -45.24 22.00
C THR A 81 -37.27 -44.34 20.78
N LEU A 82 -38.09 -44.45 19.73
CA LEU A 82 -37.99 -43.61 18.53
C LEU A 82 -38.28 -42.14 18.83
N ARG A 83 -39.27 -41.83 19.67
CA ARG A 83 -39.57 -40.46 20.11
C ARG A 83 -38.40 -39.85 20.87
N LEU A 84 -37.81 -40.59 21.79
CA LEU A 84 -36.67 -40.12 22.59
C LEU A 84 -35.45 -39.88 21.70
N SER A 85 -35.20 -40.78 20.74
CA SER A 85 -34.13 -40.62 19.74
C SER A 85 -34.35 -39.39 18.85
N ASN A 86 -35.57 -39.19 18.34
CA ASN A 86 -35.92 -38.03 17.52
C ASN A 86 -35.78 -36.71 18.29
N SER A 87 -36.20 -36.69 19.57
CA SER A 87 -36.03 -35.53 20.44
C SER A 87 -34.54 -35.17 20.60
N LYS A 88 -33.68 -36.19 20.81
CA LYS A 88 -32.22 -36.00 20.87
C LYS A 88 -31.64 -35.46 19.56
N LEU A 89 -32.05 -36.01 18.41
CA LEU A 89 -31.59 -35.54 17.10
C LEU A 89 -32.04 -34.09 16.82
N ILE A 90 -33.24 -33.70 17.22
CA ILE A 90 -33.72 -32.30 17.12
C ILE A 90 -32.84 -31.37 17.97
N GLY A 91 -32.48 -31.79 19.18
CA GLY A 91 -31.56 -31.04 20.04
C GLY A 91 -30.20 -30.83 19.37
N GLN A 92 -29.58 -31.91 18.88
CA GLN A 92 -28.28 -31.84 18.19
C GLN A 92 -28.33 -30.98 16.91
N ASN A 93 -29.42 -31.05 16.15
CA ASN A 93 -29.59 -30.22 14.96
C ASN A 93 -29.72 -28.73 15.30
N THR A 94 -30.39 -28.40 16.42
CA THR A 94 -30.48 -27.02 16.91
C THR A 94 -29.09 -26.50 17.31
N GLU A 95 -28.32 -27.27 18.07
CA GLU A 95 -26.95 -26.91 18.46
C GLU A 95 -26.03 -26.70 17.24
N LEU A 96 -26.14 -27.55 16.21
CA LEU A 96 -25.39 -27.39 14.96
C LEU A 96 -25.78 -26.12 14.19
N LEU A 97 -27.05 -25.71 14.23
CA LEU A 97 -27.50 -24.47 13.62
C LEU A 97 -26.91 -23.26 14.35
N ASP A 98 -26.91 -23.27 15.68
CA ASP A 98 -26.33 -22.19 16.50
C ASP A 98 -24.82 -22.04 16.24
N LEU A 99 -24.09 -23.16 16.21
CA LEU A 99 -22.65 -23.16 15.87
C LEU A 99 -22.39 -22.62 14.46
N ASN A 100 -23.24 -22.97 13.48
CA ASN A 100 -23.11 -22.44 12.12
C ASN A 100 -23.32 -20.93 12.07
N ILE A 101 -24.26 -20.39 12.87
CA ILE A 101 -24.48 -18.95 12.98
C ILE A 101 -23.24 -18.26 13.56
N GLU A 102 -22.63 -18.82 14.60
CA GLU A 102 -21.39 -18.29 15.20
C GLU A 102 -20.22 -18.30 14.22
N ILE A 103 -20.04 -19.39 13.45
CA ILE A 103 -19.01 -19.51 12.42
C ILE A 103 -19.21 -18.45 11.33
N VAL A 104 -20.44 -18.25 10.86
CA VAL A 104 -20.75 -17.22 9.85
C VAL A 104 -20.42 -15.82 10.37
N ASN A 105 -20.78 -15.51 11.62
CA ASN A 105 -20.46 -14.23 12.23
C ASN A 105 -18.94 -14.02 12.37
N SER A 106 -18.20 -15.06 12.78
CA SER A 106 -16.74 -15.03 12.90
C SER A 106 -16.07 -14.80 11.55
N ASN A 107 -16.53 -15.48 10.50
CA ASN A 107 -16.05 -15.30 9.13
C ASN A 107 -16.30 -13.88 8.61
N LYS A 108 -17.45 -13.27 8.96
CA LYS A 108 -17.74 -11.88 8.61
C LYS A 108 -16.76 -10.90 9.26
N ILE A 109 -16.40 -11.12 10.52
CA ILE A 109 -15.41 -10.30 11.24
C ILE A 109 -14.04 -10.44 10.58
N LEU A 110 -13.58 -11.68 10.30
CA LEU A 110 -12.31 -11.94 9.64
C LEU A 110 -12.25 -11.30 8.24
N SER A 111 -13.34 -11.37 7.47
CA SER A 111 -13.43 -10.72 6.16
C SER A 111 -13.24 -9.20 6.27
N SER A 112 -13.90 -8.57 7.24
CA SER A 112 -13.76 -7.12 7.46
C SER A 112 -12.35 -6.73 7.92
N GLN A 113 -11.71 -7.56 8.76
CA GLN A 113 -10.32 -7.36 9.17
C GLN A 113 -9.37 -7.47 7.97
N ASN A 114 -9.56 -8.47 7.11
CA ASN A 114 -8.75 -8.66 5.91
C ASN A 114 -8.88 -7.49 4.95
N GLU A 115 -10.10 -6.98 4.71
CA GLU A 115 -10.32 -5.77 3.91
C GLU A 115 -9.60 -4.56 4.50
N GLY A 116 -9.63 -4.40 5.82
CA GLY A 116 -8.89 -3.33 6.52
C GLY A 116 -7.38 -3.47 6.39
N MET A 117 -6.85 -4.70 6.43
CA MET A 117 -5.42 -4.96 6.23
C MET A 117 -4.98 -4.68 4.80
N LEU A 118 -5.78 -5.07 3.80
CA LEU A 118 -5.48 -4.79 2.39
C LEU A 118 -5.40 -3.29 2.11
N LYS A 119 -6.35 -2.50 2.64
CA LYS A 119 -6.29 -1.02 2.53
C LYS A 119 -5.02 -0.43 3.13
N LYS A 120 -4.53 -0.98 4.24
CA LYS A 120 -3.26 -0.53 4.86
C LYS A 120 -2.05 -0.90 4.01
N ILE A 121 -2.06 -2.09 3.40
CA ILE A 121 -1.00 -2.54 2.48
C ILE A 121 -0.92 -1.59 1.29
N ASP A 122 -2.06 -1.27 0.67
CA ASP A 122 -2.12 -0.34 -0.48
C ASP A 122 -1.58 1.04 -0.10
N GLN A 123 -1.96 1.57 1.08
CA GLN A 123 -1.43 2.84 1.58
C GLN A 123 0.10 2.80 1.78
N TYR A 124 0.62 1.73 2.39
CA TYR A 124 2.06 1.60 2.60
C TYR A 124 2.83 1.46 1.29
N GLN A 125 2.27 0.79 0.28
CA GLN A 125 2.88 0.72 -1.05
C GLN A 125 2.98 2.11 -1.67
N TYR A 126 1.91 2.90 -1.62
CA TYR A 126 1.91 4.28 -2.09
C TYR A 126 2.98 5.14 -1.39
N ASP A 127 3.03 5.09 -0.05
CA ASP A 127 4.00 5.87 0.73
C ASP A 127 5.46 5.47 0.41
N ILE A 128 5.73 4.18 0.16
CA ILE A 128 7.05 3.68 -0.22
C ILE A 128 7.45 4.22 -1.60
N GLU A 129 6.54 4.22 -2.58
CA GLU A 129 6.80 4.75 -3.92
C GLU A 129 7.11 6.25 -3.89
N GLU A 130 6.38 7.02 -3.09
CA GLU A 130 6.65 8.46 -2.91
C GLU A 130 8.04 8.70 -2.31
N ARG A 131 8.38 7.98 -1.23
CA ARG A 131 9.71 8.09 -0.59
C ARG A 131 10.85 7.70 -1.52
N ASN A 132 10.67 6.67 -2.34
CA ASN A 132 11.68 6.26 -3.31
C ASN A 132 11.94 7.35 -4.35
N LYS A 133 10.90 8.05 -4.83
CA LYS A 133 11.06 9.21 -5.71
C LYS A 133 11.86 10.33 -5.05
N THR A 134 11.57 10.65 -3.80
CA THR A 134 12.32 11.65 -3.03
C THR A 134 13.78 11.25 -2.84
N ILE A 135 14.06 9.97 -2.55
CA ILE A 135 15.43 9.47 -2.40
C ILE A 135 16.23 9.64 -3.70
N GLU A 136 15.66 9.32 -4.87
CA GLU A 136 16.34 9.52 -6.14
C GLU A 136 16.60 11.00 -6.43
N GLN A 137 15.63 11.88 -6.17
CA GLN A 137 15.83 13.33 -6.28
C GLN A 137 16.96 13.82 -5.37
N LEU A 138 16.98 13.39 -4.10
CA LEU A 138 18.04 13.76 -3.16
C LEU A 138 19.40 13.20 -3.54
N LYS A 139 19.48 12.02 -4.17
CA LYS A 139 20.73 11.49 -4.71
C LYS A 139 21.26 12.36 -5.83
N ASP A 140 20.40 12.77 -6.76
CA ASP A 140 20.78 13.67 -7.85
C ASP A 140 21.25 15.02 -7.32
N ASP A 141 20.52 15.58 -6.34
CA ASP A 141 20.91 16.83 -5.66
C ASP A 141 22.24 16.68 -4.93
N LEU A 142 22.48 15.56 -4.25
CA LEU A 142 23.73 15.29 -3.55
C LEU A 142 24.92 15.19 -4.52
N VAL A 143 24.75 14.53 -5.66
CA VAL A 143 25.78 14.46 -6.71
C VAL A 143 26.10 15.87 -7.22
N ASN A 144 25.08 16.67 -7.48
CA ASN A 144 25.25 18.06 -7.91
C ASN A 144 26.00 18.89 -6.86
N VAL A 145 25.56 18.86 -5.60
CA VAL A 145 26.20 19.60 -4.51
C VAL A 145 27.64 19.18 -4.33
N LYS A 146 27.95 17.87 -4.31
CA LYS A 146 29.31 17.35 -4.14
C LYS A 146 30.29 17.91 -5.15
N ASP A 147 29.88 18.00 -6.42
CA ASP A 147 30.71 18.55 -7.47
C ASP A 147 30.96 20.06 -7.29
N TYR A 148 29.97 20.80 -6.77
CA TYR A 148 30.12 22.23 -6.48
C TYR A 148 30.83 22.51 -5.16
N THR A 149 30.82 21.59 -4.19
CA THR A 149 31.54 21.73 -2.91
C THR A 149 33.02 21.97 -3.14
N TYR A 150 33.64 21.27 -4.10
CA TYR A 150 35.03 21.50 -4.47
C TYR A 150 35.31 22.96 -4.85
N TYR A 151 34.40 23.60 -5.58
CA TYR A 151 34.57 24.99 -6.02
C TYR A 151 34.13 26.00 -4.98
N ALA A 152 33.12 25.66 -4.16
CA ALA A 152 32.56 26.56 -3.16
C ALA A 152 33.55 26.94 -2.06
N THR A 153 34.44 26.02 -1.66
CA THR A 153 35.43 26.28 -0.58
C THR A 153 36.66 27.06 -1.04
N ARG A 154 36.75 27.39 -2.34
CA ARG A 154 37.91 28.04 -2.94
C ARG A 154 37.67 29.53 -3.11
N ASN A 155 38.72 30.33 -2.94
CA ASN A 155 38.64 31.77 -3.15
C ASN A 155 38.62 32.15 -4.65
N HIS A 156 38.63 33.45 -4.96
CA HIS A 156 38.56 33.94 -6.34
C HIS A 156 39.68 33.43 -7.27
N VAL A 157 40.85 33.07 -6.72
CA VAL A 157 41.93 32.44 -7.49
C VAL A 157 41.91 30.92 -7.42
N GLY A 158 41.04 30.27 -6.65
CA GLY A 158 41.02 28.80 -6.58
C GLY A 158 41.87 28.20 -5.46
N LEU A 159 42.38 29.02 -4.54
CA LEU A 159 43.07 28.54 -3.34
C LEU A 159 42.05 27.99 -2.34
N GLU A 160 42.37 26.83 -1.79
CA GLU A 160 41.59 26.21 -0.73
C GLU A 160 41.99 26.81 0.62
N ARG A 161 40.98 27.14 1.44
CA ARG A 161 41.20 27.69 2.76
C ARG A 161 41.51 26.55 3.75
N VAL A 162 42.78 26.30 4.03
CA VAL A 162 43.18 25.31 5.04
C VAL A 162 43.60 26.02 6.33
N TYR A 163 42.97 25.67 7.44
CA TYR A 163 43.35 26.16 8.75
C TYR A 163 44.45 25.26 9.32
N PHE A 164 45.68 25.76 9.41
CA PHE A 164 46.81 25.00 9.92
C PHE A 164 47.60 25.82 10.93
N GLY A 165 47.69 25.34 12.17
CA GLY A 165 48.51 25.96 13.21
C GLY A 165 48.04 27.33 13.71
N GLY A 166 46.77 27.70 13.50
CA GLY A 166 46.24 29.01 13.89
C GLY A 166 46.15 30.03 12.75
N ASP A 167 46.80 29.74 11.61
CA ASP A 167 46.83 30.57 10.42
C ASP A 167 46.14 29.89 9.23
N PHE A 168 45.58 30.70 8.33
CA PHE A 168 45.08 30.23 7.05
C PHE A 168 46.25 30.09 6.07
N THR A 169 46.53 28.86 5.64
CA THR A 169 47.52 28.58 4.60
C THR A 169 46.79 28.12 3.33
N GLY A 170 47.06 28.81 2.22
CA GLY A 170 46.59 28.40 0.90
C GLY A 170 47.63 27.49 0.26
N PHE A 171 47.22 26.33 -0.24
CA PHE A 171 48.09 25.48 -1.05
C PHE A 171 47.90 25.83 -2.53
N ASP A 172 49.02 26.13 -3.20
CA ASP A 172 49.02 26.28 -4.64
C ASP A 172 48.59 24.97 -5.31
N ASN A 173 47.67 25.09 -6.27
CA ASN A 173 47.18 23.99 -7.08
C ASN A 173 47.11 24.43 -8.55
N ASP A 174 46.77 23.52 -9.47
CA ASP A 174 46.72 23.85 -10.91
C ASP A 174 45.69 24.96 -11.21
N LEU A 175 44.53 24.97 -10.52
CA LEU A 175 43.54 26.03 -10.68
C LEU A 175 44.09 27.38 -10.20
N SER A 176 44.72 27.44 -9.02
CA SER A 176 45.31 28.69 -8.50
C SER A 176 46.45 29.22 -9.35
N SER A 177 47.31 28.33 -9.82
CA SER A 177 48.42 28.70 -10.72
C SER A 177 47.91 29.35 -12.01
N ARG A 178 46.81 28.83 -12.58
CA ARG A 178 46.20 29.39 -13.80
C ARG A 178 45.48 30.71 -13.53
N MET A 179 44.70 30.77 -12.46
CA MET A 179 43.89 31.94 -12.14
C MET A 179 44.72 33.12 -11.65
N ASN A 180 45.87 32.90 -11.00
CA ASN A 180 46.82 33.96 -10.63
C ASN A 180 47.40 34.71 -11.84
N LEU A 181 47.33 34.13 -13.05
CA LEU A 181 47.73 34.80 -14.29
C LEU A 181 46.60 35.65 -14.90
N ILE A 182 45.38 35.52 -14.39
CA ILE A 182 44.14 36.09 -14.94
C ILE A 182 43.57 37.14 -13.98
N LEU A 183 43.62 36.86 -12.68
CA LEU A 183 43.08 37.71 -11.61
C LEU A 183 44.20 38.25 -10.73
N TYR A 184 43.92 39.35 -10.07
CA TYR A 184 44.79 39.93 -9.06
C TYR A 184 43.99 40.23 -7.78
N GLN A 185 44.69 40.22 -6.66
CA GLN A 185 44.17 40.65 -5.37
C GLN A 185 44.89 41.93 -4.92
N LYS A 186 44.14 42.93 -4.45
CA LYS A 186 44.66 44.16 -3.85
C LYS A 186 43.89 44.47 -2.58
N GLY A 187 44.46 44.09 -1.43
CA GLY A 187 43.76 44.15 -0.14
C GLY A 187 42.58 43.17 -0.13
N SER A 188 41.41 43.63 0.33
CA SER A 188 40.17 42.83 0.35
C SER A 188 39.44 42.77 -0.99
N ASN A 189 39.95 43.43 -2.03
CA ASN A 189 39.33 43.45 -3.35
C ASN A 189 40.11 42.59 -4.34
N PHE A 190 39.39 41.96 -5.26
CA PHE A 190 39.97 41.25 -6.38
C PHE A 190 39.47 41.80 -7.72
N GLY A 191 40.23 41.58 -8.78
CA GLY A 191 39.96 42.13 -10.10
C GLY A 191 40.53 41.27 -11.23
N VAL A 192 40.07 41.55 -12.46
CA VAL A 192 40.54 40.90 -13.68
C VAL A 192 41.68 41.71 -14.29
N ILE A 193 42.78 41.05 -14.65
CA ILE A 193 43.88 41.69 -15.39
C ILE A 193 43.38 42.07 -16.78
N ARG A 194 43.46 43.37 -17.12
CA ARG A 194 42.90 43.93 -18.34
C ARG A 194 43.80 43.71 -19.54
N ASN A 195 43.88 42.47 -20.01
CA ASN A 195 44.63 42.09 -21.21
C ASN A 195 43.81 41.11 -22.07
N PRO A 196 43.39 41.45 -23.30
CA PRO A 196 42.61 40.57 -24.16
C PRO A 196 43.35 39.26 -24.54
N ASP A 197 44.69 39.24 -24.50
CA ASP A 197 45.50 38.04 -24.77
C ASP A 197 45.33 36.94 -23.70
N LEU A 198 44.63 37.24 -22.60
CA LEU A 198 44.29 36.26 -21.56
C LEU A 198 43.05 35.42 -21.90
N LEU A 199 42.26 35.78 -22.92
CA LEU A 199 41.05 35.03 -23.29
C LEU A 199 41.30 33.54 -23.59
N PRO A 200 42.34 33.15 -24.36
CA PRO A 200 42.66 31.73 -24.55
C PRO A 200 42.91 31.00 -23.23
N LYS A 201 43.67 31.62 -22.31
CA LYS A 201 43.95 31.04 -20.99
C LYS A 201 42.69 30.90 -20.13
N ILE A 202 41.79 31.87 -20.20
CA ILE A 202 40.50 31.81 -19.50
C ILE A 202 39.65 30.67 -20.07
N ASN A 203 39.62 30.50 -21.40
CA ASN A 203 38.89 29.40 -22.03
C ASN A 203 39.46 28.04 -21.62
N GLU A 204 40.79 27.89 -21.52
CA GLU A 204 41.41 26.67 -20.98
C GLU A 204 40.97 26.38 -19.55
N VAL A 205 40.89 27.40 -18.69
CA VAL A 205 40.38 27.22 -17.32
C VAL A 205 38.91 26.80 -17.33
N ILE A 206 38.07 27.41 -18.18
CA ILE A 206 36.65 27.05 -18.29
C ILE A 206 36.48 25.60 -18.77
N GLU A 207 37.29 25.16 -19.74
CA GLU A 207 37.24 23.79 -20.25
C GLU A 207 37.63 22.77 -19.16
N LYS A 208 38.68 23.08 -18.39
CA LYS A 208 39.20 22.18 -17.36
C LYS A 208 38.41 22.24 -16.05
N TYR A 209 37.84 23.39 -15.72
CA TYR A 209 37.14 23.69 -14.47
C TYR A 209 35.79 24.38 -14.75
N PRO A 210 34.84 23.70 -15.44
CA PRO A 210 33.61 24.31 -15.95
C PRO A 210 32.60 24.73 -14.87
N LYS A 211 32.87 24.40 -13.60
CA LYS A 211 32.04 24.76 -12.45
C LYS A 211 32.71 25.82 -11.57
N PHE A 212 33.84 26.39 -11.98
CA PHE A 212 34.51 27.47 -11.25
C PHE A 212 34.03 28.85 -11.71
N PRO A 213 33.31 29.62 -10.86
CA PRO A 213 32.58 30.80 -11.31
C PRO A 213 33.50 31.95 -11.76
N PHE A 214 34.66 32.13 -11.12
CA PHE A 214 35.54 33.28 -11.37
C PHE A 214 36.19 33.26 -12.76
N SER A 215 36.29 32.09 -13.40
CA SER A 215 36.76 31.98 -14.80
C SER A 215 35.74 32.57 -15.79
N TYR A 216 34.45 32.30 -15.60
CA TYR A 216 33.36 32.89 -16.37
C TYR A 216 33.23 34.39 -16.13
N TRP A 217 33.45 34.84 -14.89
CA TRP A 217 33.50 36.26 -14.57
C TRP A 217 34.65 36.98 -15.29
N ALA A 218 35.86 36.40 -15.27
CA ALA A 218 37.01 36.95 -15.99
C ALA A 218 36.73 37.05 -17.50
N LYS A 219 36.12 36.01 -18.08
CA LYS A 219 35.72 35.99 -19.49
C LYS A 219 34.70 37.09 -19.79
N TYR A 220 33.63 37.15 -19.01
CA TYR A 220 32.61 38.19 -19.10
C TYR A 220 33.23 39.59 -19.07
N PHE A 221 34.14 39.84 -18.13
CA PHE A 221 34.76 41.15 -17.95
C PHE A 221 35.56 41.58 -19.18
N LEU A 222 36.43 40.69 -19.71
CA LEU A 222 37.23 40.98 -20.89
C LEU A 222 36.40 41.07 -22.17
N GLU A 223 35.46 40.15 -22.35
CA GLU A 223 34.58 40.11 -23.51
C GLU A 223 33.70 41.36 -23.60
N ARG A 224 33.10 41.80 -22.48
CA ARG A 224 32.31 43.04 -22.42
C ARG A 224 33.15 44.28 -22.75
N GLN A 225 34.41 44.31 -22.32
CA GLN A 225 35.28 45.48 -22.50
C GLN A 225 35.89 45.56 -23.91
N TYR A 226 36.33 44.45 -24.48
CA TYR A 226 37.13 44.44 -25.72
C TYR A 226 36.39 43.84 -26.93
N PHE A 227 35.31 43.10 -26.72
CA PHE A 227 34.60 42.34 -27.77
C PHE A 227 33.08 42.55 -27.69
N PRO A 228 32.56 43.74 -28.05
CA PRO A 228 31.16 44.12 -27.82
C PRO A 228 30.11 43.21 -28.48
N ASN A 229 30.47 42.47 -29.53
CA ASN A 229 29.59 41.53 -30.25
C ASN A 229 29.71 40.06 -29.76
N SER A 230 30.44 39.82 -28.68
CA SER A 230 30.63 38.48 -28.11
C SER A 230 29.43 38.01 -27.29
N LYS A 231 29.40 36.71 -26.97
CA LYS A 231 28.40 36.06 -26.12
C LYS A 231 28.66 36.29 -24.61
N TRP A 232 29.16 37.47 -24.23
CA TRP A 232 29.53 37.76 -22.83
C TRP A 232 28.36 37.64 -21.85
N LYS A 233 27.12 37.84 -22.31
CA LYS A 233 25.90 37.63 -21.50
C LYS A 233 25.70 36.16 -21.10
N GLU A 234 26.07 35.21 -21.97
CA GLU A 234 26.00 33.78 -21.65
C GLU A 234 27.03 33.43 -20.56
N CYS A 235 28.22 34.01 -20.62
CA CYS A 235 29.26 33.86 -19.59
C CYS A 235 28.81 34.46 -18.25
N LEU A 236 28.22 35.66 -18.27
CA LEU A 236 27.66 36.31 -17.08
C LEU A 236 26.59 35.45 -16.42
N LYS A 237 25.60 34.98 -17.20
CA LYS A 237 24.54 34.10 -16.70
C LYS A 237 25.13 32.83 -16.10
N LYS A 238 26.04 32.16 -16.80
CA LYS A 238 26.69 30.93 -16.30
C LYS A 238 27.44 31.17 -14.99
N CYS A 239 28.10 32.31 -14.84
CA CYS A 239 28.76 32.70 -13.60
C CYS A 239 27.76 32.85 -12.44
N ILE A 240 26.66 33.57 -12.66
CA ILE A 240 25.59 33.75 -11.66
C ILE A 240 24.98 32.41 -11.28
N ASP A 241 24.63 31.56 -12.26
CA ASP A 241 24.04 30.23 -12.02
C ASP A 241 24.94 29.37 -11.11
N ILE A 242 26.26 29.39 -11.32
CA ILE A 242 27.22 28.67 -10.47
C ILE A 242 27.31 29.30 -9.09
N LEU A 243 27.37 30.64 -9.00
CA LEU A 243 27.47 31.35 -7.74
C LEU A 243 26.25 31.10 -6.85
N GLU A 244 25.03 31.15 -7.40
CA GLU A 244 23.78 30.84 -6.68
C GLU A 244 23.74 29.43 -6.08
N ILE A 245 24.48 28.49 -6.64
CA ILE A 245 24.65 27.14 -6.09
C ILE A 245 25.74 27.16 -5.01
N THR A 246 26.92 27.67 -5.33
CA THR A 246 28.08 27.63 -4.42
C THR A 246 27.89 28.44 -3.14
N THR A 247 27.18 29.58 -3.15
CA THR A 247 26.89 30.37 -1.94
C THR A 247 25.88 29.73 -1.00
N LYS A 248 25.14 28.72 -1.46
CA LYS A 248 24.23 27.93 -0.62
C LYS A 248 24.93 26.78 0.09
N ILE A 249 26.18 26.48 -0.27
CA ILE A 249 26.97 25.40 0.33
C ILE A 249 27.60 25.91 1.63
N GLU A 250 27.43 25.17 2.73
CA GLU A 250 28.05 25.51 4.02
C GLU A 250 29.58 25.50 3.91
N GLY A 251 30.24 26.51 4.50
CA GLY A 251 31.70 26.65 4.45
C GLY A 251 32.26 27.19 3.13
N HIS A 252 31.41 27.72 2.24
CA HIS A 252 31.89 28.39 1.03
C HIS A 252 32.73 29.64 1.35
N HIS A 253 33.55 30.08 0.39
CA HIS A 253 34.41 31.25 0.54
C HIS A 253 33.66 32.56 0.27
N GLU A 254 33.89 33.58 1.09
CA GLU A 254 33.18 34.88 1.04
C GLU A 254 33.28 35.62 -0.31
N ASP A 255 34.36 35.37 -1.07
CA ASP A 255 34.52 35.88 -2.44
C ASP A 255 33.35 35.51 -3.36
N HIS A 256 32.67 34.38 -3.14
CA HIS A 256 31.50 33.97 -3.90
C HIS A 256 30.32 34.92 -3.64
N ASP A 257 30.05 35.26 -2.38
CA ASP A 257 28.99 36.20 -2.01
C ASP A 257 29.29 37.60 -2.56
N LEU A 258 30.54 38.04 -2.42
CA LEU A 258 31.00 39.34 -2.93
C LEU A 258 30.78 39.43 -4.44
N LEU A 259 31.17 38.40 -5.19
CA LEU A 259 31.00 38.38 -6.63
C LEU A 259 29.53 38.29 -7.03
N LEU A 260 28.72 37.44 -6.40
CA LEU A 260 27.29 37.30 -6.70
C LEU A 260 26.56 38.64 -6.52
N LYS A 261 26.86 39.36 -5.43
CA LYS A 261 26.31 40.69 -5.16
C LYS A 261 26.70 41.70 -6.24
N LEU A 262 27.96 41.68 -6.69
CA LEU A 262 28.45 42.56 -7.77
C LEU A 262 27.73 42.26 -9.09
N LEU A 263 27.64 40.99 -9.48
CA LEU A 263 27.06 40.58 -10.76
C LEU A 263 25.55 40.76 -10.82
N ASN A 264 24.83 40.59 -9.72
CA ASN A 264 23.39 40.88 -9.69
C ASN A 264 23.10 42.37 -9.92
N ASN A 265 23.95 43.27 -9.43
CA ASN A 265 23.81 44.70 -9.72
C ASN A 265 24.07 44.98 -11.22
N ASP A 266 25.09 44.35 -11.79
CA ASP A 266 25.40 44.48 -13.22
C ASP A 266 24.30 43.88 -14.12
N TRP A 267 23.73 42.72 -13.75
CA TRP A 267 22.65 42.07 -14.48
C TRP A 267 21.38 42.92 -14.49
N ASN A 268 20.96 43.40 -13.32
CA ASN A 268 19.77 44.25 -13.18
C ASN A 268 19.90 45.60 -13.89
N ALA A 269 21.13 46.08 -14.11
CA ALA A 269 21.38 47.29 -14.89
C ALA A 269 21.26 47.06 -16.41
N LEU A 270 21.30 45.82 -16.89
CA LEU A 270 21.18 45.46 -18.30
C LEU A 270 19.73 45.22 -18.75
N ASP A 271 18.82 44.95 -17.80
CA ASP A 271 17.38 44.78 -18.05
C ASP A 271 16.60 46.12 -18.04
N LYS A 272 17.29 47.25 -17.87
CA LYS A 272 16.74 48.62 -17.96
C LYS A 272 17.19 49.31 -19.24
#